data_AF-F7JL24-F1
#
_entry.id   AF-F7JL24-F1
#
_cell.length_a   1.000
_cell.length_b   1.000
_cell.length_c   1.000
_cell.angle_alpha   90.00
_cell.angle_beta   90.00
_cell.angle_gamma   90.00
#
_symmetry.space_group_name_H-M   'P 1'
#
loop_
_entity.id
_entity.type
_entity.pdbx_description
1 polymer ?
#
loop_
_entity_poly.entity_id
_entity_poly.type
_entity_poly.pdbx_seq_one_letter_code
_entity_poly.pdbx_strand_id
1 'polypeptide(L)'
;MRAMEALSAKYESLQGFYPRPKKLIVSEILSYQSLTGVYAPFTVEANYNGDMQPYNIPFTACHELSHLRGFMQEQEANFIAFLACEHAERIDFQYSGYLMAWIYSTNALYRADHEVWQEVRSGLDQSVEPDLEANSRFWDSYEGKVSEVANQINDTYLKVNGQSDGVKSYDRMVDLLVSYRKTEQEGSR
;
A
#
# COMPACT_ATOMS: atom_id res chain seq x y z
N MET A 1 -12.21 -3.19 -6.60
CA MET A 1 -13.64 -2.93 -6.79
C MET A 1 -14.45 -3.63 -5.71
N ARG A 2 -14.80 -4.92 -5.84
CA ARG A 2 -15.64 -5.64 -4.85
C ARG A 2 -15.20 -5.50 -3.39
N ALA A 3 -13.90 -5.55 -3.11
CA ALA A 3 -13.37 -5.33 -1.76
C ALA A 3 -13.73 -3.94 -1.19
N MET A 4 -13.55 -2.88 -1.99
CA MET A 4 -13.93 -1.50 -1.62
C MET A 4 -15.45 -1.32 -1.54
N GLU A 5 -16.21 -1.94 -2.45
CA GLU A 5 -17.67 -1.93 -2.43
C GLU A 5 -18.21 -2.59 -1.16
N ALA A 6 -17.66 -3.76 -0.79
CA ALA A 6 -18.02 -4.45 0.45
C ALA A 6 -17.67 -3.61 1.69
N LEU A 7 -16.48 -3.00 1.71
CA LEU A 7 -16.08 -2.11 2.81
C LEU A 7 -17.00 -0.90 2.94
N SER A 8 -17.48 -0.34 1.82
CA SER A 8 -18.40 0.81 1.80
C SER A 8 -19.78 0.53 2.40
N ALA A 9 -20.17 -0.75 2.53
CA ALA A 9 -21.38 -1.13 3.26
C ALA A 9 -21.25 -0.87 4.77
N LYS A 10 -20.02 -0.89 5.31
CA LYS A 10 -19.72 -0.60 6.72
C LYS A 10 -19.42 0.88 6.97
N TYR A 11 -18.82 1.56 6.00
CA TYR A 11 -18.38 2.95 6.12
C TYR A 11 -19.01 3.83 5.02
N GLU A 12 -19.98 4.67 5.41
CA GLU A 12 -20.72 5.54 4.48
C GLU A 12 -19.81 6.48 3.68
N SER A 13 -18.71 6.95 4.28
CA SER A 13 -17.71 7.80 3.62
C SER A 13 -17.02 7.15 2.42
N LEU A 14 -17.10 5.82 2.28
CA LEU A 14 -16.55 5.05 1.17
C LEU A 14 -17.60 4.68 0.12
N GLN A 15 -18.87 5.06 0.26
CA GLN A 15 -19.89 4.74 -0.74
C GLN A 15 -19.61 5.46 -2.07
N GLY A 16 -19.94 4.82 -3.19
CA GLY A 16 -19.81 5.42 -4.51
C GLY A 16 -19.38 4.41 -5.57
N PHE A 17 -19.12 4.93 -6.77
CA PHE A 17 -18.65 4.12 -7.89
C PHE A 17 -17.14 3.91 -7.81
N TYR A 18 -16.71 2.66 -7.99
CA TYR A 18 -15.30 2.28 -8.09
C TYR A 18 -14.97 1.82 -9.51
N PRO A 19 -14.18 2.57 -10.29
CA PRO A 19 -13.70 2.09 -11.59
C PRO A 19 -12.75 0.91 -11.41
N ARG A 20 -12.59 0.12 -12.47
CA ARG A 20 -11.62 -0.98 -12.48
C ARG A 20 -10.20 -0.39 -12.49
N PRO A 21 -9.35 -0.72 -11.49
CA PRO A 21 -7.94 -0.34 -11.54
C PRO A 21 -7.25 -0.98 -12.75
N LYS A 22 -6.41 -0.21 -13.43
CA LYS A 22 -5.78 -0.63 -14.69
C LYS A 22 -4.26 -0.71 -14.53
N LYS A 23 -3.65 -1.78 -15.06
CA LYS A 23 -2.19 -1.81 -15.23
C LYS A 23 -1.77 -0.59 -16.03
N LEU A 24 -0.78 0.16 -15.56
CA LEU A 24 -0.22 1.27 -16.33
C LEU A 24 0.47 0.71 -17.59
N ILE A 25 0.18 1.30 -18.75
CA ILE A 25 0.69 0.82 -20.06
C ILE A 25 2.21 0.69 -20.03
N VAL A 26 2.89 1.68 -19.44
CA VAL A 26 4.35 1.68 -19.25
C VAL A 26 4.65 1.61 -17.76
N SER A 27 4.42 0.44 -17.18
CA SER A 27 4.57 0.19 -15.73
C SER A 27 6.00 0.43 -15.22
N GLU A 28 7.01 0.21 -16.06
CA GLU A 28 8.42 0.43 -15.73
C GLU A 28 8.73 1.86 -15.25
N ILE A 29 7.98 2.87 -15.72
CA ILE A 29 8.14 4.25 -15.25
C ILE A 29 7.86 4.34 -13.74
N LEU A 30 6.81 3.67 -13.27
CA LEU A 30 6.50 3.63 -11.83
C LEU A 30 7.60 2.89 -11.06
N SER A 31 8.19 1.84 -11.63
CA SER A 31 9.32 1.12 -11.01
C SER A 31 10.53 2.02 -10.80
N TYR A 32 10.93 2.82 -11.81
CA TYR A 32 12.01 3.80 -11.65
C TYR A 32 11.68 4.93 -10.68
N GLN A 33 10.40 5.26 -10.51
CA GLN A 33 9.92 6.25 -9.54
C GLN A 33 9.73 5.68 -8.13
N SER A 34 9.95 4.37 -7.93
CA SER A 34 9.65 3.66 -6.67
C SER A 34 8.16 3.75 -6.28
N LEU A 35 7.27 3.73 -7.28
CA LEU A 35 5.82 3.80 -7.11
C LEU A 35 5.16 2.45 -7.41
N THR A 36 4.23 2.04 -6.55
CA THR A 36 3.41 0.84 -6.75
C THR A 36 2.15 1.14 -7.56
N GLY A 37 1.64 2.37 -7.48
CA GLY A 37 0.45 2.81 -8.20
C GLY A 37 0.41 4.33 -8.34
N VAL A 38 -0.62 4.79 -9.03
CA VAL A 38 -0.96 6.21 -9.07
C VAL A 38 -2.44 6.44 -9.40
N TYR A 39 -3.02 7.42 -8.73
CA TYR A 39 -4.31 7.97 -9.03
C TYR A 39 -4.17 9.22 -9.92
N ALA A 40 -4.83 9.20 -11.09
CA ALA A 40 -4.87 10.32 -12.01
C ALA A 40 -6.13 11.18 -11.77
N PRO A 41 -6.04 12.35 -11.12
CA PRO A 41 -7.21 13.13 -10.71
C PRO A 41 -8.02 13.69 -11.88
N PHE A 42 -7.39 13.94 -13.03
CA PHE A 42 -8.06 14.49 -14.21
C PHE A 42 -8.85 13.45 -15.01
N THR A 43 -8.43 12.19 -14.99
CA THR A 43 -9.12 11.09 -15.66
C THR A 43 -9.93 10.22 -14.70
N VAL A 44 -9.77 10.43 -13.39
CA VAL A 44 -10.40 9.64 -12.31
C VAL A 44 -10.05 8.16 -12.46
N GLU A 45 -8.79 7.89 -12.82
CA GLU A 45 -8.28 6.55 -13.05
C GLU A 45 -7.33 6.13 -11.94
N ALA A 46 -7.54 4.92 -11.43
CA ALA A 46 -6.60 4.22 -10.57
C ALA A 46 -5.70 3.34 -11.43
N ASN A 47 -4.40 3.58 -11.40
CA ASN A 47 -3.40 2.79 -12.11
C ASN A 47 -2.46 2.09 -11.14
N TYR A 48 -2.00 0.90 -11.51
CA TYR A 48 -0.99 0.17 -10.73
C TYR A 48 0.19 -0.23 -11.60
N ASN A 49 1.36 -0.32 -10.97
CA ASN A 49 2.58 -0.88 -11.53
C ASN A 49 2.35 -2.37 -11.75
N GLY A 50 2.23 -2.78 -13.00
CA GLY A 50 2.02 -4.18 -13.34
C GLY A 50 3.29 -5.01 -13.45
N ASP A 51 4.45 -4.47 -13.08
CA ASP A 51 5.74 -5.17 -13.08
C ASP A 51 6.17 -5.57 -11.66
N MET A 52 5.56 -4.98 -10.62
CA MET A 52 5.79 -5.33 -9.21
C MET A 52 5.30 -6.73 -8.85
N GLN A 53 5.70 -7.23 -7.67
CA GLN A 53 5.25 -8.54 -7.21
C GLN A 53 3.72 -8.65 -7.13
N PRO A 54 3.11 -9.75 -7.60
CA PRO A 54 1.65 -9.86 -7.73
C PRO A 54 0.88 -9.64 -6.42
N TYR A 55 1.46 -10.03 -5.28
CA TYR A 55 0.81 -9.86 -3.98
C TYR A 55 0.63 -8.39 -3.59
N ASN A 56 1.38 -7.44 -4.18
CA ASN A 56 1.20 -6.01 -3.90
C ASN A 56 -0.04 -5.43 -4.60
N ILE A 57 -0.47 -6.04 -5.71
CA ILE A 57 -1.50 -5.48 -6.60
C ILE A 57 -2.84 -5.25 -5.87
N PRO A 58 -3.38 -6.19 -5.07
CA PRO A 58 -4.65 -5.97 -4.39
C PRO A 58 -4.61 -4.77 -3.43
N PHE A 59 -3.59 -4.68 -2.58
CA PHE A 59 -3.42 -3.57 -1.64
C PHE A 59 -3.29 -2.23 -2.39
N THR A 60 -2.37 -2.14 -3.36
CA THR A 60 -2.21 -0.92 -4.18
C THR A 60 -3.51 -0.54 -4.87
N ALA A 61 -4.23 -1.50 -5.46
CA ALA A 61 -5.49 -1.24 -6.12
C ALA A 61 -6.54 -0.64 -5.16
N CYS A 62 -6.61 -1.12 -3.92
CA CYS A 62 -7.50 -0.55 -2.90
C CYS A 62 -7.01 0.83 -2.42
N HIS A 63 -5.70 1.03 -2.33
CA HIS A 63 -5.08 2.32 -2.00
C HIS A 63 -5.46 3.40 -3.01
N GLU A 64 -5.22 3.17 -4.30
CA GLU A 64 -5.55 4.14 -5.35
C GLU A 64 -7.06 4.41 -5.45
N LEU A 65 -7.89 3.40 -5.19
CA LEU A 65 -9.34 3.58 -5.11
C LEU A 65 -9.78 4.38 -3.87
N SER A 66 -8.97 4.43 -2.82
CA SER A 66 -9.23 5.29 -1.65
C SER A 66 -8.99 6.76 -1.99
N HIS A 67 -7.95 7.05 -2.80
CA HIS A 67 -7.75 8.39 -3.35
C HIS A 67 -8.94 8.84 -4.21
N LEU A 68 -9.50 7.96 -5.04
CA LEU A 68 -10.72 8.26 -5.79
C LEU A 68 -11.91 8.67 -4.89
N ARG A 69 -11.90 8.24 -3.62
CA ARG A 69 -12.90 8.63 -2.63
C ARG A 69 -12.58 9.87 -1.82
N GLY A 70 -11.51 10.57 -2.17
CA GLY A 70 -11.13 11.85 -1.57
C GLY A 70 -10.18 11.72 -0.38
N PHE A 71 -9.74 10.50 -0.05
CA PHE A 71 -8.72 10.27 0.97
C PHE A 71 -7.34 10.49 0.36
N MET A 72 -6.89 11.75 0.33
CA MET A 72 -5.61 12.15 -0.29
C MET A 72 -4.40 11.88 0.61
N GLN A 73 -4.60 11.62 1.91
CA GLN A 73 -3.49 11.33 2.81
C GLN A 73 -3.07 9.86 2.66
N GLU A 74 -1.81 9.63 2.30
CA GLU A 74 -1.21 8.30 2.10
C GLU A 74 -1.48 7.34 3.25
N GLN A 75 -1.35 7.78 4.50
CA GLN A 75 -1.59 6.92 5.67
C GLN A 75 -3.05 6.49 5.80
N GLU A 76 -4.00 7.35 5.41
CA GLU A 76 -5.43 7.03 5.42
C GLU A 76 -5.75 6.08 4.27
N ALA A 77 -5.20 6.33 3.07
CA ALA A 77 -5.35 5.46 1.92
C ALA A 77 -4.77 4.06 2.18
N ASN A 78 -3.58 3.96 2.79
CA ASN A 78 -2.98 2.69 3.20
C ASN A 78 -3.84 1.95 4.25
N PHE A 79 -4.40 2.68 5.22
CA PHE A 79 -5.26 2.08 6.23
C PHE A 79 -6.60 1.59 5.63
N ILE A 80 -7.23 2.36 4.74
CA ILE A 80 -8.44 1.94 4.04
C ILE A 80 -8.15 0.73 3.13
N ALA A 81 -7.01 0.73 2.44
CA ALA A 81 -6.57 -0.40 1.63
C ALA A 81 -6.40 -1.68 2.46
N PHE A 82 -5.81 -1.56 3.65
CA PHE A 82 -5.70 -2.64 4.61
C PHE A 82 -7.09 -3.18 4.98
N LEU A 83 -8.02 -2.32 5.43
CA LEU A 83 -9.38 -2.74 5.81
C LEU A 83 -10.14 -3.41 4.67
N ALA A 84 -10.00 -2.88 3.44
CA ALA A 84 -10.65 -3.45 2.26
C ALA A 84 -10.11 -4.84 1.95
N CYS A 85 -8.80 -5.03 2.09
CA CYS A 85 -8.13 -6.31 1.88
C CYS A 85 -8.46 -7.34 2.95
N GLU A 86 -8.43 -6.94 4.23
CA GLU A 86 -8.76 -7.78 5.38
C GLU A 86 -10.18 -8.34 5.28
N HIS A 87 -11.15 -7.50 4.92
CA HIS A 87 -12.56 -7.88 4.83
C HIS A 87 -12.97 -8.44 3.44
N ALA A 88 -12.03 -8.59 2.51
CA ALA A 88 -12.32 -9.17 1.21
C ALA A 88 -12.62 -10.68 1.34
N GLU A 89 -13.54 -11.19 0.53
CA GLU A 89 -13.82 -12.64 0.45
C GLU A 89 -12.68 -13.44 -0.18
N ARG A 90 -11.79 -12.79 -0.94
CA ARG A 90 -10.72 -13.46 -1.67
C ARG A 90 -9.43 -13.50 -0.86
N ILE A 91 -8.84 -14.69 -0.75
CA ILE A 91 -7.63 -14.93 0.03
C ILE A 91 -6.40 -14.15 -0.48
N ASP A 92 -6.31 -13.86 -1.78
CA ASP A 92 -5.21 -13.07 -2.34
C ASP A 92 -5.25 -11.60 -1.88
N PHE A 93 -6.45 -11.05 -1.68
CA PHE A 93 -6.62 -9.72 -1.09
C PHE A 93 -6.24 -9.74 0.39
N GLN A 94 -6.73 -10.72 1.15
CA GLN A 94 -6.39 -10.86 2.57
C GLN A 94 -4.88 -10.99 2.76
N TYR A 95 -4.23 -11.87 2.00
CA TYR A 95 -2.78 -12.05 2.02
C TYR A 95 -2.04 -10.75 1.72
N SER A 96 -2.43 -10.04 0.65
CA SER A 96 -1.88 -8.74 0.28
C SER A 96 -1.99 -7.73 1.43
N GLY A 97 -3.18 -7.59 2.02
CA GLY A 97 -3.43 -6.67 3.13
C GLY A 97 -2.61 -6.99 4.38
N TYR A 98 -2.60 -8.25 4.81
CA TYR A 98 -1.86 -8.69 5.98
C TYR A 98 -0.34 -8.57 5.78
N LEU A 99 0.18 -8.96 4.62
CA LEU A 99 1.61 -8.87 4.35
C LEU A 99 2.08 -7.42 4.29
N MET A 100 1.32 -6.52 3.66
CA MET A 100 1.62 -5.10 3.67
C MET A 100 1.58 -4.55 5.11
N ALA A 101 0.53 -4.81 5.88
CA ALA A 101 0.44 -4.37 7.27
C ALA A 101 1.60 -4.89 8.14
N TRP A 102 2.03 -6.14 7.91
CA TRP A 102 3.20 -6.72 8.56
C TRP A 102 4.48 -5.98 8.16
N ILE A 103 4.69 -5.67 6.87
CA ILE A 103 5.84 -4.90 6.38
C ILE A 103 5.86 -3.50 7.02
N TYR A 104 4.74 -2.76 7.01
CA TYR A 104 4.65 -1.43 7.64
C TYR A 104 5.01 -1.50 9.14
N SER A 105 4.41 -2.46 9.86
CA SER A 105 4.59 -2.60 11.31
C SER A 105 6.00 -3.03 11.68
N THR A 106 6.58 -3.99 10.95
CA THR A 106 7.95 -4.46 11.20
C THR A 106 9.00 -3.43 10.81
N ASN A 107 8.79 -2.63 9.77
CA ASN A 107 9.67 -1.50 9.46
C ASN A 107 9.65 -0.45 10.58
N ALA A 108 8.49 -0.16 11.16
CA ALA A 108 8.38 0.73 12.32
C ALA A 108 9.07 0.13 13.56
N LEU A 109 8.83 -1.15 13.85
CA LEU A 109 9.49 -1.87 14.95
C LEU A 109 11.01 -1.90 14.79
N TYR A 110 11.53 -2.18 13.61
CA TYR A 110 12.98 -2.20 13.36
C TYR A 110 13.66 -0.88 13.76
N ARG A 111 12.99 0.25 13.53
CA ARG A 111 13.48 1.58 13.93
C ARG A 111 13.32 1.87 15.43
N ALA A 112 12.29 1.32 16.05
CA ALA A 112 11.92 1.60 17.43
C ALA A 112 12.66 0.68 18.43
N ASP A 113 12.68 -0.62 18.17
CA ASP A 113 13.25 -1.67 19.00
C ASP A 113 13.64 -2.88 18.15
N HIS A 114 14.95 -3.03 17.94
CA HIS A 114 15.48 -4.09 17.10
C HIS A 114 15.34 -5.49 17.75
N GLU A 115 15.38 -5.59 19.09
CA GLU A 115 15.24 -6.89 19.78
C GLU A 115 13.81 -7.42 19.59
N VAL A 116 12.82 -6.57 19.85
CA VAL A 116 11.40 -6.91 19.63
C VAL A 116 11.12 -7.17 18.16
N TRP A 117 11.71 -6.39 17.25
CA TRP A 117 11.61 -6.66 15.82
C TRP A 117 12.10 -8.07 15.47
N GLN A 118 13.25 -8.50 16.01
CA GLN A 118 13.81 -9.82 15.74
C GLN A 118 12.90 -10.94 16.23
N GLU A 119 12.31 -10.78 17.42
CA GLU A 119 11.31 -11.71 17.96
C GLU A 119 10.10 -11.84 17.02
N VAL A 120 9.48 -10.70 16.65
CA VAL A 120 8.33 -10.69 15.73
C VAL A 120 8.68 -11.27 14.37
N ARG A 121 9.86 -10.93 13.83
CA ARG A 121 10.36 -11.40 12.54
C ARG A 121 10.56 -12.91 12.50
N SER A 122 10.97 -13.51 13.63
CA SER A 122 11.18 -14.96 13.78
C SER A 122 9.88 -15.77 13.76
N GLY A 123 8.74 -15.12 14.05
CA GLY A 123 7.42 -15.73 14.00
C GLY A 123 6.75 -15.70 12.62
N LEU A 124 7.39 -15.09 11.61
CA LEU A 124 6.86 -15.07 10.24
C LEU A 124 6.89 -16.48 9.64
N ASP A 125 5.82 -16.88 8.95
CA ASP A 125 5.79 -18.15 8.23
C ASP A 125 6.84 -18.16 7.10
N GLN A 126 7.64 -19.23 7.05
CA GLN A 126 8.69 -19.38 6.05
C GLN A 126 8.14 -19.38 4.61
N SER A 127 6.88 -19.73 4.39
CA SER A 127 6.25 -19.68 3.06
C SER A 127 6.16 -18.28 2.48
N VAL A 128 6.26 -17.23 3.32
CA VAL A 128 6.18 -15.81 2.93
C VAL A 128 7.53 -15.27 2.47
N GLU A 129 8.64 -15.89 2.89
CA GLU A 129 9.99 -15.42 2.57
C GLU A 129 10.27 -15.24 1.07
N PRO A 130 9.88 -16.18 0.18
CA PRO A 130 10.14 -16.01 -1.25
C PRO A 130 9.48 -14.75 -1.83
N ASP A 131 8.31 -14.36 -1.33
CA ASP A 131 7.60 -13.16 -1.77
C ASP A 131 8.31 -11.89 -1.28
N LEU A 132 8.77 -11.87 -0.03
CA LEU A 132 9.55 -10.77 0.52
C LEU A 132 10.87 -10.58 -0.23
N GLU A 133 11.61 -11.67 -0.47
CA GLU A 133 12.86 -11.62 -1.21
C GLU A 133 12.65 -11.21 -2.67
N ALA A 134 11.60 -11.72 -3.33
CA ALA A 134 11.28 -11.34 -4.70
C ALA A 134 10.90 -9.87 -4.80
N ASN A 135 10.20 -9.34 -3.79
CA ASN A 135 9.90 -7.92 -3.70
C ASN A 135 11.16 -7.08 -3.51
N SER A 136 12.06 -7.44 -2.58
CA SER A 136 13.34 -6.76 -2.39
C SER A 136 14.14 -6.75 -3.69
N ARG A 137 14.39 -7.93 -4.28
CA ARG A 137 15.16 -8.05 -5.54
C ARG A 137 14.56 -7.22 -6.68
N PHE A 138 13.23 -7.12 -6.75
CA PHE A 138 12.57 -6.29 -7.74
C PHE A 138 12.93 -4.82 -7.54
N TRP A 139 12.71 -4.24 -6.35
CA TRP A 139 12.98 -2.82 -6.08
C TRP A 139 14.48 -2.49 -6.11
N ASP A 140 15.34 -3.35 -5.58
CA ASP A 140 16.80 -3.20 -5.60
C ASP A 140 17.33 -3.07 -7.04
N SER A 141 16.68 -3.73 -8.01
CA SER A 141 17.06 -3.69 -9.42
C SER A 141 16.79 -2.33 -10.11
N TYR A 142 15.98 -1.48 -9.49
CA TYR A 142 15.64 -0.12 -9.96
C TYR A 142 16.32 0.97 -9.14
N GLU A 143 16.59 0.76 -7.84
CA GLU A 143 17.23 1.75 -6.95
C GLU A 143 18.59 2.22 -7.49
N GLY A 144 19.42 1.30 -7.99
CA GLY A 144 20.73 1.62 -8.58
C GLY A 144 20.69 2.17 -10.02
N LYS A 145 19.51 2.22 -10.65
CA LYS A 145 19.33 2.62 -12.07
C LYS A 145 18.52 3.90 -12.24
N VAL A 146 18.18 4.58 -11.15
CA VAL A 146 17.48 5.86 -11.20
C VAL A 146 18.39 6.89 -11.87
N SER A 147 18.10 7.21 -13.14
CA SER A 147 18.76 8.28 -13.89
C SER A 147 18.46 9.65 -13.27
N GLU A 148 19.40 10.60 -13.38
CA GLU A 148 19.16 12.01 -13.02
C GLU A 148 17.90 12.60 -13.67
N VAL A 149 17.53 12.13 -14.86
CA VAL A 149 16.31 12.53 -15.58
C VAL A 149 15.05 11.99 -14.88
N ALA A 150 15.09 10.76 -14.35
CA ALA A 150 14.00 10.21 -13.56
C ALA A 150 13.83 11.02 -12.28
N ASN A 151 14.93 11.39 -11.60
CA ASN A 151 14.90 12.26 -10.43
C ASN A 151 14.26 13.64 -10.71
N GLN A 152 14.54 14.26 -11.86
CA GLN A 152 13.95 15.56 -12.22
C GLN A 152 12.44 15.49 -12.56
N ILE A 153 12.00 14.43 -13.25
CA ILE A 153 10.57 14.20 -13.53
C ILE A 153 9.84 13.87 -12.22
N ASN A 154 10.47 13.06 -11.35
CA ASN A 154 9.98 12.72 -10.03
C ASN A 154 9.70 13.99 -9.21
N ASP A 155 10.65 14.92 -9.18
CA ASP A 155 10.54 16.17 -8.41
C ASP A 155 9.37 17.08 -8.84
N THR A 156 8.98 17.04 -10.12
CA THR A 156 7.84 17.82 -10.64
C THR A 156 6.52 17.07 -10.46
N TYR A 157 6.52 15.75 -10.71
CA TYR A 157 5.35 14.90 -10.56
C TYR A 157 4.91 14.75 -9.10
N LEU A 158 5.85 14.57 -8.17
CA LEU A 158 5.58 14.51 -6.72
C LEU A 158 5.04 15.85 -6.19
N LYS A 159 5.54 16.98 -6.69
CA LYS A 159 5.04 18.32 -6.32
C LYS A 159 3.61 18.56 -6.80
N VAL A 160 3.24 18.00 -7.96
CA VAL A 160 1.90 18.14 -8.53
C VAL A 160 0.91 17.12 -7.93
N ASN A 161 1.36 15.93 -7.55
CA ASN A 161 0.52 14.88 -6.93
C ASN A 161 0.61 14.85 -5.39
N GLY A 162 1.21 15.85 -4.74
CA GLY A 162 1.22 15.98 -3.27
C GLY A 162 2.13 15.00 -2.52
N GLN A 163 2.99 14.28 -3.23
CA GLN A 163 3.80 13.19 -2.69
C GLN A 163 5.21 13.69 -2.31
N SER A 164 5.30 14.76 -1.53
CA SER A 164 6.59 15.34 -1.10
C SER A 164 7.28 14.56 0.04
N ASP A 165 6.64 13.53 0.61
CA ASP A 165 7.14 12.81 1.78
C ASP A 165 6.95 11.29 1.65
N GLY A 166 7.37 10.74 0.51
CA GLY A 166 7.31 9.31 0.20
C GLY A 166 7.93 8.41 1.27
N VAL A 167 8.89 8.89 2.10
CA VAL A 167 9.56 8.06 3.13
C VAL A 167 8.99 8.27 4.54
N LYS A 168 8.40 9.43 4.86
CA LYS A 168 7.86 9.72 6.21
C LYS A 168 6.41 9.29 6.42
N SER A 169 5.65 9.12 5.34
CA SER A 169 4.22 8.80 5.41
C SER A 169 3.93 7.36 5.86
N TYR A 170 4.93 6.47 5.82
CA TYR A 170 4.86 5.08 6.29
C TYR A 170 4.55 4.96 7.79
N ASP A 171 4.89 5.97 8.60
CA ASP A 171 4.84 5.88 10.07
C ASP A 171 3.41 5.95 10.63
N ARG A 172 2.54 6.78 10.02
CA ARG A 172 1.20 7.07 10.57
C ARG A 172 0.13 6.02 10.25
N MET A 173 0.37 5.14 9.28
CA MET A 173 -0.54 4.03 9.01
C MET A 173 -0.52 3.01 10.15
N VAL A 174 0.66 2.76 10.73
CA VAL A 174 0.81 1.83 11.87
C VAL A 174 0.04 2.33 13.09
N ASP A 175 0.04 3.64 13.36
CA ASP A 175 -0.76 4.23 14.45
C ASP A 175 -2.27 3.99 14.27
N LEU A 176 -2.78 4.17 13.04
CA LEU A 176 -4.18 3.89 12.71
C LEU A 176 -4.50 2.40 12.90
N LEU A 177 -3.62 1.52 12.43
CA LEU A 177 -3.77 0.07 12.56
C LEU A 177 -3.80 -0.36 14.03
N VAL A 178 -2.86 0.10 14.85
CA VAL A 178 -2.79 -0.22 16.28
C VAL A 178 -4.03 0.30 17.00
N SER A 179 -4.47 1.53 16.70
CA SER A 179 -5.68 2.12 17.29
C SER A 179 -6.93 1.30 16.94
N TYR A 180 -7.08 0.93 15.68
CA TYR A 180 -8.18 0.08 15.19
C TYR A 180 -8.23 -1.27 15.93
N ARG A 181 -7.10 -1.97 16.01
CA ARG A 181 -7.01 -3.27 16.69
C ARG A 181 -7.33 -3.19 18.18
N LYS A 182 -6.93 -2.12 18.86
CA LYS A 182 -7.29 -1.90 20.28
C LYS A 182 -8.80 -1.75 20.45
N THR A 183 -9.45 -0.95 19.61
CA THR A 183 -10.91 -0.78 19.65
C THR A 183 -11.66 -2.08 19.35
N GLU A 184 -11.19 -2.90 18.40
CA GLU A 184 -11.79 -4.21 18.12
C GLU A 184 -11.69 -5.18 19.32
N GLN A 185 -10.55 -5.17 20.02
CA GLN A 185 -10.33 -6.01 21.20
C GLN A 185 -11.21 -5.58 22.38
N GLU A 186 -11.41 -4.27 22.55
CA GLU A 186 -12.28 -3.70 23.60
C GLU A 186 -13.76 -3.96 23.33
N GLY A 187 -14.20 -3.87 22.07
CA GLY A 187 -15.60 -4.16 21.69
C GLY A 187 -15.96 -5.66 21.64
N SER A 188 -14.95 -6.54 21.70
CA SER A 188 -15.13 -8.00 21.75
C SER A 188 -15.10 -8.58 23.17
N ARG A 189 -14.93 -7.73 24.20
CA ARG A 189 -14.99 -8.08 25.62
C ARG A 189 -16.30 -7.60 26.24
#